data_AF-A0A834G2C7-F1
#
_entry.id   AF-A0A834G2C7-F1
#
_cell.length_a   1.000
_cell.length_b   1.000
_cell.length_c   1.000
_cell.angle_alpha   90.00
_cell.angle_beta   90.00
_cell.angle_gamma   90.00
#
_symmetry.space_group_name_H-M   'P 1'
#
loop_
_entity.id
_entity.type
_entity.pdbx_description
1 polymer ?
#
loop_
_entity_poly.entity_id
_entity_poly.type
_entity_poly.pdbx_seq_one_letter_code
_entity_poly.pdbx_strand_id
1 'polypeptide(L)'
;MPIKIAKMRPGEFVPVVFLALAIYSPLQVFATEPFSAALETLQNEINYTFDSIVILRRAVTHASFSEENNKAMSILGASVIEASVALKSLAKDLDISPKDLNRKISEVCNMESSCAKEGSQLGLQKVVRVSPKTNSSSPAVVCGAFRAVIGAIAVDTGNFDDAMRVFVAVLDGRTASRRASSW
;
A
#
# COMPACT_ATOMS: atom_id res chain seq x y z
N MET A 1 37.88 64.73 -8.85
CA MET A 1 36.61 65.43 -8.55
C MET A 1 35.79 64.56 -7.62
N PRO A 2 35.57 64.94 -6.35
CA PRO A 2 34.77 64.14 -5.43
C PRO A 2 33.27 64.37 -5.65
N ILE A 3 32.54 63.27 -5.65
CA ILE A 3 31.08 63.17 -5.81
C ILE A 3 30.41 63.62 -4.50
N LYS A 4 29.55 64.63 -4.56
CA LYS A 4 28.74 65.09 -3.42
C LYS A 4 27.66 64.05 -3.10
N ILE A 5 27.69 63.53 -1.88
CA ILE A 5 26.62 62.69 -1.31
C ILE A 5 25.46 63.62 -0.89
N ALA A 6 24.29 63.45 -1.50
CA ALA A 6 23.08 64.17 -1.12
C ALA A 6 22.50 63.57 0.17
N LYS A 7 22.19 64.47 1.12
CA LYS A 7 21.68 64.19 2.45
C LYS A 7 20.18 63.86 2.39
N MET A 8 19.82 62.66 2.85
CA MET A 8 18.44 62.16 3.00
C MET A 8 17.65 63.04 3.99
N ARG A 9 16.43 63.47 3.63
CA ARG A 9 15.47 64.10 4.56
C ARG A 9 14.55 63.04 5.18
N PRO A 10 14.26 63.10 6.48
CA PRO A 10 13.45 62.11 7.18
C PRO A 10 11.96 62.45 7.09
N GLY A 11 11.15 61.42 6.86
CA GLY A 11 9.74 61.41 7.21
C GLY A 11 8.77 61.79 6.09
N GLU A 12 8.33 60.78 5.33
CA GLU A 12 6.91 60.66 4.98
C GLU A 12 6.58 59.16 4.88
N PHE A 13 5.68 58.73 5.75
CA PHE A 13 5.14 57.38 5.89
C PHE A 13 4.20 57.09 4.70
N VAL A 14 4.47 56.02 3.94
CA VAL A 14 3.41 55.24 3.26
C VAL A 14 3.84 53.76 3.30
N PRO A 15 3.04 52.83 3.86
CA PRO A 15 3.46 51.45 4.03
C PRO A 15 3.28 50.70 2.70
N VAL A 16 4.37 50.38 2.01
CA VAL A 16 4.36 49.38 0.93
C VAL A 16 4.48 48.00 1.56
N VAL A 17 3.41 47.58 2.23
CA VAL A 17 3.04 46.18 2.28
C VAL A 17 2.54 45.88 0.88
N PHE A 18 3.25 45.09 0.08
CA PHE A 18 2.74 44.18 -0.95
C PHE A 18 3.89 43.73 -1.87
N LEU A 19 3.87 42.44 -2.20
CA LEU A 19 4.67 41.72 -3.21
C LEU A 19 6.10 41.29 -2.83
N ALA A 20 6.18 40.16 -2.14
CA ALA A 20 7.04 39.04 -2.55
C ALA A 20 6.57 37.70 -1.95
N LEU A 21 5.27 37.41 -2.04
CA LEU A 21 4.74 36.04 -1.89
C LEU A 21 4.41 35.53 -3.29
N ALA A 22 5.40 35.06 -4.03
CA ALA A 22 5.20 34.45 -5.33
C ALA A 22 6.32 33.49 -5.72
N ILE A 23 6.66 32.52 -4.85
CA ILE A 23 7.38 31.31 -5.29
C ILE A 23 6.92 30.00 -4.64
N TYR A 24 5.76 29.96 -4.00
CA TYR A 24 5.09 28.69 -3.69
C TYR A 24 3.78 28.64 -4.45
N SER A 25 3.81 28.02 -5.62
CA SER A 25 2.62 27.64 -6.37
C SER A 25 1.71 26.78 -5.47
N PRO A 26 0.49 27.24 -5.11
CA PRO A 26 -0.43 26.46 -4.28
C PRO A 26 -1.04 25.27 -5.05
N LEU A 27 -0.78 25.16 -6.35
CA LEU A 27 -1.45 24.20 -7.23
C LEU A 27 -0.99 22.74 -7.07
N GLN A 28 -0.01 22.45 -6.21
CA GLN A 28 0.53 21.09 -6.03
C GLN A 28 0.20 20.43 -4.69
N VAL A 29 -0.41 21.15 -3.75
CA VAL A 29 -0.69 20.63 -2.38
C VAL A 29 -2.01 19.86 -2.30
N PHE A 30 -2.94 20.03 -3.25
CA PHE A 30 -4.31 19.50 -3.10
C PHE A 30 -4.57 18.15 -3.77
N ALA A 31 -3.66 17.62 -4.60
CA ALA A 31 -3.84 16.34 -5.29
C ALA A 31 -3.26 15.13 -4.51
N THR A 32 -2.54 15.36 -3.41
CA THR A 32 -1.87 14.33 -2.60
C THR A 32 -2.73 13.79 -1.46
N GLU A 33 -3.67 14.58 -0.95
CA GLU A 33 -4.49 14.24 0.22
C GLU A 33 -5.35 12.98 0.03
N PRO A 34 -6.07 12.77 -1.10
CA PRO A 34 -6.96 11.61 -1.22
C PRO A 34 -6.19 10.28 -1.27
N PHE A 35 -5.01 10.28 -1.90
CA PHE A 35 -4.19 9.08 -1.98
C PHE A 35 -3.49 8.78 -0.66
N SER A 36 -2.98 9.79 0.05
CA SER A 36 -2.40 9.59 1.39
C SER A 36 -3.42 9.00 2.37
N ALA A 37 -4.63 9.57 2.42
CA ALA A 37 -5.71 9.06 3.26
C ALA A 37 -6.13 7.63 2.91
N ALA A 38 -6.10 7.26 1.62
CA ALA A 38 -6.38 5.90 1.18
C ALA A 38 -5.28 4.91 1.65
N LEU A 39 -4.02 5.32 1.67
CA LEU A 39 -2.93 4.50 2.20
C LEU A 39 -3.02 4.35 3.73
N GLU A 40 -3.37 5.40 4.45
CA GLU A 40 -3.63 5.33 5.91
C GLU A 40 -4.79 4.38 6.20
N THR A 41 -5.88 4.47 5.44
CA THR A 41 -7.02 3.55 5.56
C THR A 41 -6.58 2.11 5.32
N LEU A 42 -5.77 1.86 4.28
CA LEU A 42 -5.26 0.53 3.99
C LEU A 42 -4.40 -0.02 5.14
N GLN A 43 -3.50 0.80 5.70
CA GLN A 43 -2.68 0.42 6.86
C GLN A 43 -3.52 0.03 8.07
N ASN A 44 -4.62 0.75 8.32
CA ASN A 44 -5.58 0.41 9.38
C ASN A 44 -6.30 -0.92 9.10
N GLU A 45 -6.75 -1.15 7.86
CA GLU A 45 -7.44 -2.40 7.48
C GLU A 45 -6.55 -3.64 7.61
N ILE A 46 -5.24 -3.51 7.33
CA ILE A 46 -4.27 -4.60 7.51
C ILE A 46 -3.67 -4.65 8.93
N ASN A 47 -3.99 -3.67 9.78
CA ASN A 47 -3.41 -3.49 11.11
C ASN A 47 -1.88 -3.52 11.11
N TYR A 48 -1.26 -2.80 10.16
CA TYR A 48 0.19 -2.67 10.01
C TYR A 48 0.53 -1.26 9.51
N THR A 49 1.43 -0.59 10.22
CA THR A 49 1.97 0.72 9.84
C THR A 49 3.33 0.52 9.18
N PHE A 50 3.49 1.01 7.96
CA PHE A 50 4.74 0.95 7.22
C PHE A 50 5.74 1.98 7.76
N ASP A 51 6.98 1.54 7.96
CA ASP A 51 8.09 2.44 8.26
C ASP A 51 8.41 3.31 7.03
N SER A 52 8.35 2.72 5.83
CA SER A 52 8.52 3.42 4.57
C SER A 52 7.24 3.43 3.72
N ILE A 53 6.53 4.56 3.76
CA ILE A 53 5.33 4.77 2.94
C ILE A 53 5.60 4.63 1.42
N VAL A 54 6.85 4.84 0.99
CA VAL A 54 7.26 4.67 -0.41
C VAL A 54 7.12 3.21 -0.86
N ILE A 55 7.41 2.26 0.02
CA ILE A 55 7.25 0.83 -0.26
C ILE A 55 5.77 0.51 -0.47
N LEU A 56 4.89 0.97 0.43
CA LEU A 56 3.44 0.78 0.30
C LEU A 56 2.90 1.42 -0.99
N ARG A 57 3.31 2.65 -1.30
CA ARG A 57 2.92 3.35 -2.54
C ARG A 57 3.27 2.53 -3.78
N ARG A 58 4.45 1.91 -3.81
CA ARG A 58 4.87 1.06 -4.90
C ARG A 58 4.09 -0.26 -4.92
N ALA A 59 3.76 -0.83 -3.76
CA ALA A 59 2.96 -2.05 -3.64
C ALA A 59 1.55 -1.91 -4.23
N VAL A 60 0.96 -0.72 -4.13
CA VAL A 60 -0.34 -0.40 -4.74
C VAL A 60 -0.24 0.25 -6.12
N THR A 61 0.92 0.15 -6.80
CA THR A 61 1.10 0.67 -8.16
C THR A 61 1.24 -0.48 -9.15
N HIS A 62 0.27 -0.63 -10.05
CA HIS A 62 0.28 -1.68 -11.08
C HIS A 62 1.27 -1.35 -12.22
N ALA A 63 1.78 -2.37 -12.90
CA ALA A 63 2.73 -2.21 -14.01
C ALA A 63 2.18 -1.43 -15.21
N SER A 64 0.85 -1.36 -15.35
CA SER A 64 0.23 -0.52 -16.38
C SER A 64 0.25 0.97 -16.04
N PHE A 65 0.54 1.35 -14.79
CA PHE A 65 0.60 2.74 -14.33
C PHE A 65 2.03 3.30 -14.36
N SER A 66 3.04 2.50 -13.98
CA SER A 66 4.44 2.92 -13.87
C SER A 66 5.41 1.75 -14.05
N GLU A 67 6.64 2.02 -14.47
CA GLU A 67 7.75 1.04 -14.43
C GLU A 67 8.16 0.71 -12.99
N GLU A 68 8.06 1.69 -12.08
CA GLU A 68 8.17 1.48 -10.65
C GLU A 68 6.85 0.92 -10.10
N ASN A 69 6.72 -0.40 -10.15
CA ASN A 69 5.46 -1.08 -9.82
C ASN A 69 5.64 -2.24 -8.83
N ASN A 70 4.52 -2.88 -8.58
CA ASN A 70 4.33 -3.91 -7.58
C ASN A 70 4.67 -5.33 -8.05
N LYS A 71 5.10 -5.53 -9.30
CA LYS A 71 5.27 -6.89 -9.86
C LYS A 71 6.30 -7.71 -9.06
N ALA A 72 7.46 -7.14 -8.77
CA ALA A 72 8.49 -7.81 -7.96
C ALA A 72 7.99 -8.15 -6.55
N MET A 73 7.32 -7.19 -5.88
CA MET A 73 6.76 -7.42 -4.55
C MET A 73 5.63 -8.47 -4.54
N SER A 74 4.83 -8.55 -5.61
CA SER A 74 3.80 -9.58 -5.73
C SER A 74 4.36 -11.00 -5.84
N ILE A 75 5.55 -11.15 -6.42
CA ILE A 75 6.26 -12.44 -6.47
C ILE A 75 6.71 -12.82 -5.06
N LEU A 76 7.38 -11.90 -4.35
CA LEU A 76 7.81 -12.12 -2.97
C LEU A 76 6.64 -12.46 -2.05
N GLY A 77 5.55 -11.68 -2.13
CA GLY A 77 4.37 -11.91 -1.31
C GLY A 77 3.66 -13.23 -1.61
N ALA A 78 3.72 -13.74 -2.85
CA ALA A 78 3.22 -15.07 -3.16
C ALA A 78 3.97 -16.14 -2.34
N SER A 79 5.30 -16.06 -2.29
CA SER A 79 6.13 -16.97 -1.48
C SER A 79 5.84 -16.87 0.01
N VAL A 80 5.64 -15.65 0.54
CA VAL A 80 5.25 -15.44 1.96
C VAL A 80 3.89 -16.09 2.26
N ILE A 81 2.92 -15.93 1.37
CA ILE A 81 1.57 -16.49 1.54
C ILE A 81 1.62 -18.04 1.51
N GLU A 82 2.33 -18.63 0.54
CA GLU A 82 2.51 -20.08 0.45
C GLU A 82 3.18 -20.65 1.72
N ALA A 83 4.28 -20.03 2.16
CA ALA A 83 4.98 -20.40 3.39
C ALA A 83 4.06 -20.28 4.61
N SER A 84 3.24 -19.24 4.69
CA SER A 84 2.29 -19.03 5.79
C SER A 84 1.25 -20.15 5.88
N VAL A 85 0.67 -20.52 4.74
CA VAL A 85 -0.33 -21.59 4.67
C VAL A 85 0.30 -22.95 4.99
N ALA A 86 1.51 -23.19 4.49
CA ALA A 86 2.24 -24.41 4.78
C ALA A 86 2.57 -24.54 6.27
N LEU A 87 3.16 -23.50 6.85
CA LEU A 87 3.53 -23.45 8.27
C LEU A 87 2.31 -23.61 9.17
N LYS A 88 1.23 -22.87 8.92
CA LYS A 88 -0.02 -22.98 9.71
C LYS A 88 -0.66 -24.36 9.59
N SER A 89 -0.56 -25.01 8.42
CA SER A 89 -1.09 -26.36 8.22
C SER A 89 -0.29 -27.40 8.98
N LEU A 90 1.05 -27.37 8.89
CA LEU A 90 1.94 -28.29 9.60
C LEU A 90 1.90 -28.09 11.11
N ALA A 91 1.83 -26.84 11.58
CA ALA A 91 1.69 -26.55 13.01
C ALA A 91 0.39 -27.10 13.61
N LYS A 92 -0.65 -27.30 12.79
CA LYS A 92 -1.92 -27.90 13.21
C LYS A 92 -1.92 -29.42 13.11
N ASP A 93 -1.22 -29.97 12.12
CA ASP A 93 -1.20 -31.39 11.79
C ASP A 93 0.14 -31.74 11.13
N LEU A 94 1.05 -32.32 11.91
CA LEU A 94 2.38 -32.73 11.44
C LEU A 94 2.32 -33.96 10.51
N ASP A 95 1.23 -34.71 10.56
CA ASP A 95 1.03 -35.92 9.75
C ASP A 95 0.26 -35.64 8.44
N ILE A 96 -0.01 -34.36 8.13
CA ILE A 96 -0.68 -33.96 6.90
C ILE A 96 0.05 -34.51 5.67
N SER A 97 -0.70 -35.15 4.76
CA SER A 97 -0.10 -35.68 3.54
C SER A 97 0.41 -34.54 2.64
N PRO A 98 1.51 -34.73 1.89
CA PRO A 98 1.99 -33.74 0.91
C PRO A 98 0.91 -33.34 -0.11
N LYS A 99 0.03 -34.28 -0.47
CA LYS A 99 -1.10 -34.03 -1.37
C LYS A 99 -2.11 -33.06 -0.76
N ASP A 100 -2.49 -33.27 0.50
CA ASP A 100 -3.45 -32.41 1.19
C ASP A 100 -2.86 -31.03 1.51
N LEU A 101 -1.57 -30.98 1.86
CA LEU A 101 -0.84 -29.74 2.05
C LEU A 101 -0.83 -28.90 0.77
N ASN A 102 -0.44 -29.50 -0.37
CA ASN A 102 -0.43 -28.81 -1.67
C ASN A 102 -1.83 -28.37 -2.13
N ARG A 103 -2.87 -29.15 -1.80
CA ARG A 103 -4.26 -28.76 -2.05
C ARG A 103 -4.61 -27.49 -1.27
N LYS A 104 -4.35 -27.45 0.04
CA LYS A 104 -4.60 -26.28 0.90
C LYS A 104 -3.83 -25.04 0.40
N ILE A 105 -2.55 -25.22 0.06
CA ILE A 105 -1.74 -24.14 -0.52
C ILE A 105 -2.40 -23.63 -1.81
N SER A 106 -2.81 -24.51 -2.71
CA SER A 106 -3.39 -24.09 -3.99
C SER A 106 -4.74 -23.38 -3.85
N GLU A 107 -5.58 -23.80 -2.92
CA GLU A 107 -6.88 -23.18 -2.65
C GLU A 107 -6.74 -21.72 -2.15
N VAL A 108 -5.72 -21.44 -1.36
CA VAL A 108 -5.48 -20.10 -0.82
C VAL A 108 -4.61 -19.25 -1.75
N CYS A 109 -3.54 -19.82 -2.28
CA CYS A 109 -2.45 -19.08 -2.92
C CYS A 109 -2.60 -19.02 -4.44
N ASN A 110 -3.10 -20.08 -5.09
CA ASN A 110 -3.05 -20.23 -6.55
C ASN A 110 -4.34 -19.83 -7.25
N MET A 111 -5.46 -19.78 -6.53
CA MET A 111 -6.72 -19.30 -7.08
C MET A 111 -6.75 -17.77 -7.07
N GLU A 112 -6.64 -17.16 -8.26
CA GLU A 112 -6.76 -15.71 -8.44
C GLU A 112 -8.06 -15.17 -7.82
N SER A 113 -9.16 -15.90 -7.93
CA SER A 113 -10.45 -15.54 -7.33
C SER A 113 -10.42 -15.47 -5.80
N SER A 114 -9.68 -16.38 -5.14
CA SER A 114 -9.53 -16.42 -3.69
C SER A 114 -8.74 -15.20 -3.20
N CYS A 115 -7.57 -14.99 -3.81
CA CYS A 115 -6.69 -13.87 -3.54
C CYS A 115 -7.32 -12.50 -3.87
N ALA A 116 -8.04 -12.40 -5.00
CA ALA A 116 -8.76 -11.19 -5.39
C ALA A 116 -9.92 -10.87 -4.43
N LYS A 117 -10.59 -11.90 -3.89
CA LYS A 117 -11.64 -11.71 -2.88
C LYS A 117 -11.06 -11.11 -1.60
N GLU A 118 -9.96 -11.63 -1.09
CA GLU A 118 -9.30 -11.09 0.11
C GLU A 118 -8.79 -9.65 -0.15
N GLY A 119 -8.17 -9.40 -1.30
CA GLY A 119 -7.76 -8.04 -1.69
C GLY A 119 -8.93 -7.06 -1.85
N SER A 120 -10.07 -7.52 -2.37
CA SER A 120 -11.28 -6.69 -2.51
C SER A 120 -11.89 -6.31 -1.16
N GLN A 121 -11.77 -7.20 -0.17
CA GLN A 121 -12.22 -6.96 1.21
C GLN A 121 -11.34 -5.94 1.93
N LEU A 122 -10.08 -5.77 1.52
CA LEU A 122 -9.21 -4.67 1.95
C LEU A 122 -9.43 -3.38 1.14
N GLY A 123 -10.37 -3.37 0.20
CA GLY A 123 -10.66 -2.21 -0.64
C GLY A 123 -9.58 -1.89 -1.68
N LEU A 124 -8.68 -2.83 -2.00
CA LEU A 124 -7.53 -2.57 -2.89
C LEU A 124 -7.94 -2.07 -4.27
N GLN A 125 -9.09 -2.47 -4.79
CA GLN A 125 -9.64 -1.96 -6.05
C GLN A 125 -9.82 -0.43 -6.10
N LYS A 126 -9.91 0.22 -4.92
CA LYS A 126 -10.03 1.67 -4.75
C LYS A 126 -8.69 2.37 -4.56
N VAL A 127 -7.66 1.64 -4.14
CA VAL A 127 -6.33 2.19 -3.77
C VAL A 127 -5.30 1.96 -4.87
N VAL A 128 -5.43 0.85 -5.62
CA VAL A 128 -4.46 0.46 -6.64
C VAL A 128 -4.49 1.43 -7.81
N ARG A 129 -3.31 1.96 -8.12
CA ARG A 129 -3.09 2.86 -9.26
C ARG A 129 -2.89 2.04 -10.52
N VAL A 130 -3.69 2.34 -11.53
CA VAL A 130 -3.69 1.67 -12.84
C VAL A 130 -3.80 2.71 -13.96
N SER A 131 -3.36 2.40 -15.18
CA SER A 131 -3.64 3.29 -16.31
C SER A 131 -5.13 3.31 -16.67
N PRO A 132 -5.62 4.35 -17.39
CA PRO A 132 -7.04 4.47 -17.75
C PRO A 132 -7.64 3.28 -18.53
N LYS A 133 -6.81 2.49 -19.21
CA LYS A 133 -7.24 1.31 -19.99
C LYS A 133 -7.29 0.02 -19.15
N THR A 134 -6.83 0.07 -17.90
CA THR A 134 -6.73 -1.11 -17.03
C THR A 134 -7.82 -1.06 -15.98
N ASN A 135 -8.56 -2.15 -15.80
CA ASN A 135 -9.59 -2.23 -14.75
C ASN A 135 -8.95 -2.55 -13.39
N SER A 136 -8.98 -1.59 -12.46
CA SER A 136 -8.45 -1.76 -11.09
C SER A 136 -9.20 -2.83 -10.28
N SER A 137 -10.44 -3.13 -10.65
CA SER A 137 -11.29 -4.14 -9.99
C SER A 137 -11.15 -5.53 -10.62
N SER A 138 -10.31 -5.69 -11.66
CA SER A 138 -10.08 -7.01 -12.24
C SER A 138 -9.40 -7.95 -11.21
N PRO A 139 -9.79 -9.23 -11.15
CA PRO A 139 -9.23 -10.15 -10.17
C PRO A 139 -7.69 -10.24 -10.21
N ALA A 140 -7.10 -10.25 -11.41
CA ALA A 140 -5.64 -10.24 -11.58
C ALA A 140 -4.96 -9.01 -10.95
N VAL A 141 -5.51 -7.80 -11.13
CA VAL A 141 -4.95 -6.57 -10.55
C VAL A 141 -5.08 -6.58 -9.04
N VAL A 142 -6.27 -6.91 -8.52
CA VAL A 142 -6.54 -6.93 -7.09
C VAL A 142 -5.69 -7.99 -6.40
N CYS A 143 -5.61 -9.19 -6.96
CA CYS A 143 -4.79 -10.25 -6.41
C CYS A 143 -3.29 -9.92 -6.46
N GLY A 144 -2.82 -9.35 -7.58
CA GLY A 144 -1.44 -8.87 -7.69
C GLY A 144 -1.08 -7.84 -6.62
N ALA A 145 -1.97 -6.86 -6.40
CA ALA A 145 -1.80 -5.87 -5.35
C ALA A 145 -1.86 -6.47 -3.94
N PHE A 146 -2.76 -7.41 -3.67
CA PHE A 146 -2.84 -8.10 -2.39
C PHE A 146 -1.53 -8.80 -2.05
N ARG A 147 -1.02 -9.62 -2.98
CA ARG A 147 0.29 -10.26 -2.83
C ARG A 147 1.38 -9.22 -2.65
N ALA A 148 1.36 -8.14 -3.43
CA ALA A 148 2.38 -7.10 -3.31
C ALA A 148 2.37 -6.38 -1.96
N VAL A 149 1.21 -6.16 -1.35
CA VAL A 149 1.12 -5.56 0.01
C VAL A 149 1.74 -6.50 1.04
N ILE A 150 1.48 -7.81 0.96
CA ILE A 150 2.14 -8.77 1.86
C ILE A 150 3.66 -8.82 1.63
N GLY A 151 4.10 -8.83 0.36
CA GLY A 151 5.52 -8.76 0.03
C GLY A 151 6.18 -7.45 0.46
N ALA A 152 5.45 -6.34 0.39
CA ALA A 152 5.90 -5.03 0.83
C ALA A 152 6.17 -5.00 2.33
N ILE A 153 5.34 -5.65 3.15
CA ILE A 153 5.59 -5.78 4.59
C ILE A 153 6.92 -6.49 4.84
N ALA A 154 7.19 -7.59 4.12
CA ALA A 154 8.46 -8.32 4.26
C ALA A 154 9.68 -7.48 3.85
N VAL A 155 9.54 -6.58 2.87
CA VAL A 155 10.60 -5.65 2.47
C VAL A 155 10.78 -4.55 3.51
N ASP A 156 9.68 -4.03 4.06
CA ASP A 156 9.68 -2.95 5.05
C ASP A 156 10.30 -3.40 6.38
N THR A 157 9.97 -4.61 6.85
CA THR A 157 10.54 -5.19 8.09
C THR A 157 11.86 -5.94 7.88
N GLY A 158 12.21 -6.24 6.63
CA GLY A 158 13.37 -7.07 6.28
C GLY A 158 13.27 -8.54 6.68
N ASN A 159 12.08 -9.04 7.05
CA ASN A 159 11.87 -10.43 7.48
C ASN A 159 10.52 -11.00 7.03
N PHE A 160 10.41 -12.34 6.98
CA PHE A 160 9.17 -13.01 6.56
C PHE A 160 8.17 -13.13 7.71
N ASP A 161 8.63 -13.36 8.93
CA ASP A 161 7.77 -13.69 10.08
C ASP A 161 6.70 -12.62 10.35
N ASP A 162 7.06 -11.34 10.24
CA ASP A 162 6.12 -10.24 10.44
C ASP A 162 5.05 -10.20 9.33
N ALA A 163 5.45 -10.41 8.07
CA ALA A 163 4.53 -10.47 6.94
C ALA A 163 3.59 -11.68 7.03
N MET A 164 4.11 -12.84 7.46
CA MET A 164 3.30 -14.04 7.72
C MET A 164 2.28 -13.79 8.83
N ARG A 165 2.69 -13.14 9.94
CA ARG A 165 1.81 -12.79 11.05
C ARG A 165 0.68 -11.87 10.61
N VAL A 166 0.98 -10.81 9.85
CA VAL A 166 -0.04 -9.90 9.31
C VAL A 166 -0.99 -10.63 8.36
N PHE A 167 -0.46 -11.43 7.43
CA PHE A 167 -1.29 -12.22 6.51
C PHE A 167 -2.25 -13.15 7.26
N VAL A 168 -1.76 -13.89 8.26
CA VAL A 168 -2.59 -14.80 9.06
C VAL A 168 -3.65 -14.01 9.85
N ALA A 169 -3.30 -12.85 10.42
CA ALA A 169 -4.24 -12.00 11.15
C ALA A 169 -5.35 -11.46 10.24
N VAL A 170 -5.02 -11.04 9.01
CA VAL A 170 -5.99 -10.62 7.99
C VAL A 170 -6.98 -11.76 7.70
N LEU A 171 -6.50 -12.99 7.52
CA LEU A 171 -7.38 -14.13 7.30
C LEU A 171 -8.25 -14.44 8.54
N ASP A 172 -7.65 -14.51 9.72
CA ASP A 172 -8.33 -14.96 10.94
C ASP A 172 -9.36 -13.93 11.43
N GLY A 173 -9.02 -12.64 11.44
CA GLY A 173 -9.96 -11.56 11.80
C GLY A 173 -11.19 -11.54 10.88
N ARG A 174 -11.02 -11.92 9.60
CA ARG A 174 -12.14 -12.05 8.66
C ARG A 174 -12.94 -13.34 8.87
N THR A 175 -12.34 -14.46 9.25
CA THR A 175 -13.11 -15.67 9.64
C THR A 175 -14.00 -15.43 10.86
N ALA A 176 -13.57 -14.57 11.79
CA ALA A 176 -14.38 -14.17 12.94
C ALA A 176 -15.57 -13.29 12.48
N SER A 177 -15.32 -12.29 11.63
CA SER A 177 -16.37 -11.44 11.06
C SER A 177 -17.41 -12.22 10.25
N ARG A 178 -17.00 -13.18 9.40
CA ARG A 178 -17.93 -14.03 8.61
C ARG A 178 -18.83 -14.89 9.50
N ARG A 179 -18.29 -15.41 10.61
CA ARG A 179 -19.07 -16.18 11.60
C ARG A 179 -20.07 -15.30 12.34
N ALA A 180 -19.74 -14.04 12.61
CA ALA A 180 -20.64 -13.11 13.28
C ALA A 180 -21.81 -12.66 12.37
N SER A 181 -21.60 -12.57 11.06
CA SER A 181 -22.63 -12.16 10.08
C SER A 181 -23.62 -13.26 9.67
N SER A 182 -23.48 -14.49 10.16
CA SER A 182 -24.35 -15.63 9.82
C SER A 182 -25.38 -15.97 10.91
N TRP A 183 -25.60 -15.06 11.87
CA TRP A 183 -26.54 -15.20 12.99
C TRP A 183 -27.60 -14.10 12.92
#